data_AF-A0A9P7DFQ5-F1
#
_entry.id   AF-A0A9P7DFQ5-F1
#
_cell.length_a   1.000
_cell.length_b   1.000
_cell.length_c   1.000
_cell.angle_alpha   90.00
_cell.angle_beta   90.00
_cell.angle_gamma   90.00
#
_symmetry.space_group_name_H-M   'P 1'
#
loop_
_entity.id
_entity.type
_entity.pdbx_description
1 polymer ?
#
loop_
_entity_poly.entity_id
_entity_poly.type
_entity_poly.pdbx_seq_one_letter_code
_entity_poly.pdbx_strand_id
1 'polypeptide(L)'
;MEAHLCVQLGNIALDGVRHNEAVEHFTAVVNASTFFYKSPIHLMYDEFVVLFGWDLKSWWQTAKQQQCCAFFRAGSFGEAIELYQSMMDKIDEDMKADLHAWFAALE
;
A
#
# COMPACT_ATOMS: atom_id res chain seq x y z
N MET A 1 -3.87 15.79 -3.00
CA MET A 1 -5.11 16.00 -2.21
C MET A 1 -6.03 14.79 -2.32
N GLU A 2 -6.21 14.23 -3.51
CA GLU A 2 -7.11 13.09 -3.78
C GLU A 2 -6.63 11.76 -3.15
N ALA A 3 -5.33 11.43 -3.24
CA ALA A 3 -4.79 10.19 -2.66
C ALA A 3 -4.91 10.12 -1.12
N HIS A 4 -4.62 11.22 -0.42
CA HIS A 4 -4.76 11.28 1.05
C HIS A 4 -6.22 11.10 1.49
N LEU A 5 -7.17 11.71 0.77
CA LEU A 5 -8.60 11.53 1.03
C LEU A 5 -9.02 10.06 0.82
N CYS A 6 -8.54 9.42 -0.25
CA CYS A 6 -8.83 8.01 -0.49
C CYS A 6 -8.24 7.09 0.59
N VAL A 7 -7.05 7.39 1.13
CA VAL A 7 -6.51 6.64 2.29
C VAL A 7 -7.41 6.80 3.52
N GLN A 8 -7.85 8.03 3.83
CA GLN A 8 -8.74 8.28 4.96
C GLN A 8 -10.08 7.56 4.81
N LEU A 9 -10.70 7.61 3.63
CA LEU A 9 -11.94 6.91 3.35
C LEU A 9 -11.79 5.39 3.38
N GLY A 10 -10.66 4.86 2.88
CA GLY A 10 -10.33 3.44 2.98
C GLY A 10 -10.25 2.96 4.42
N ASN A 11 -9.58 3.73 5.30
CA ASN A 11 -9.49 3.42 6.73
C ASN A 11 -10.85 3.46 7.42
N ILE A 12 -11.68 4.48 7.15
CA ILE A 12 -13.03 4.60 7.71
C ILE A 12 -13.93 3.43 7.24
N ALA A 13 -13.81 3.01 5.99
CA ALA A 13 -14.54 1.86 5.46
C ALA A 13 -14.06 0.55 6.11
N LEU A 14 -12.76 0.41 6.33
CA LEU A 14 -12.16 -0.75 6.98
C LEU A 14 -12.62 -0.90 8.43
N ASP A 15 -12.59 0.19 9.22
CA ASP A 15 -13.08 0.22 10.61
C ASP A 15 -14.59 -0.07 10.68
N GLY A 16 -15.34 0.34 9.67
CA GLY A 16 -16.77 0.06 9.52
C GLY A 16 -17.10 -1.34 8.99
N VAL A 17 -16.12 -2.24 8.82
CA VAL A 17 -16.30 -3.60 8.25
C VAL A 17 -16.86 -3.59 6.82
N ARG A 18 -16.69 -2.48 6.08
CA ARG A 18 -17.12 -2.29 4.68
C ARG A 18 -15.97 -2.61 3.73
N HIS A 19 -15.56 -3.88 3.70
CA HIS A 19 -14.32 -4.31 3.05
C HIS A 19 -14.25 -3.99 1.55
N ASN A 20 -15.34 -4.13 0.79
CA ASN A 20 -15.35 -3.83 -0.65
C ASN A 20 -15.10 -2.33 -0.92
N GLU A 21 -15.72 -1.46 -0.14
CA GLU A 21 -15.59 0.00 -0.24
C GLU A 21 -14.17 0.45 0.15
N ALA A 22 -13.58 -0.20 1.17
CA ALA A 22 -12.18 0.01 1.53
C ALA A 22 -11.22 -0.37 0.39
N VAL A 23 -11.46 -1.51 -0.27
CA VAL A 23 -10.67 -1.98 -1.42
C VAL A 23 -10.73 -0.99 -2.58
N GLU A 24 -11.91 -0.46 -2.90
CA GLU A 24 -12.07 0.55 -3.95
C GLU A 24 -11.26 1.81 -3.67
N HIS A 25 -11.34 2.32 -2.43
CA HIS A 25 -10.59 3.51 -2.02
C HIS A 25 -9.07 3.29 -2.07
N PHE A 26 -8.57 2.15 -1.60
CA PHE A 26 -7.14 1.85 -1.70
C PHE A 26 -6.68 1.61 -3.14
N THR A 27 -7.53 1.01 -3.98
CA THR A 27 -7.25 0.83 -5.41
C THR A 27 -7.12 2.16 -6.15
N ALA A 28 -7.97 3.14 -5.81
CA ALA A 28 -7.88 4.49 -6.36
C ALA A 28 -6.54 5.17 -6.03
N VAL A 29 -6.03 5.02 -4.79
CA VAL A 29 -4.70 5.51 -4.39
C VAL A 29 -3.61 4.84 -5.22
N VAL A 30 -3.70 3.53 -5.40
CA VAL A 30 -2.72 2.76 -6.16
C VAL A 30 -2.68 3.20 -7.62
N ASN A 31 -3.84 3.38 -8.26
CA ASN A 31 -3.91 3.82 -9.64
C ASN A 31 -3.46 5.29 -9.81
N ALA A 32 -3.79 6.17 -8.87
CA ALA A 32 -3.24 7.52 -8.86
C ALA A 32 -1.71 7.50 -8.74
N SER A 33 -1.18 6.55 -7.96
CA SER A 33 0.28 6.39 -7.82
C SER A 33 0.94 5.79 -9.07
N THR A 34 0.21 5.03 -9.89
CA THR A 34 0.72 4.55 -11.19
C THR A 34 0.96 5.65 -12.22
N PHE A 35 0.49 6.88 -11.99
CA PHE A 35 0.87 8.01 -12.83
C PHE A 35 2.34 8.43 -12.62
N PHE A 36 2.95 8.03 -11.50
CA PHE A 36 4.34 8.32 -11.16
C PHE A 36 5.30 7.20 -11.61
N TYR A 37 4.86 6.21 -12.38
CA TYR A 37 5.65 5.02 -12.73
C TYR A 37 6.81 5.22 -13.72
N LYS A 38 7.10 6.47 -14.15
CA LYS A 38 8.13 6.77 -15.17
C LYS A 38 9.50 7.18 -14.63
N SER A 39 9.63 7.52 -13.35
CA SER A 39 10.94 7.77 -12.72
C SER A 39 11.32 6.62 -11.77
N PRO A 40 12.61 6.40 -11.49
CA PRO A 40 13.02 5.40 -10.52
C PRO A 40 12.33 5.68 -9.18
N ILE A 41 11.51 4.72 -8.75
CA ILE A 41 10.58 4.84 -7.62
C ILE A 41 11.30 5.36 -6.35
N HIS A 42 12.54 4.93 -6.14
CA HIS A 42 13.39 5.32 -5.01
C HIS A 42 13.72 6.82 -5.00
N LEU A 43 14.01 7.41 -6.16
CA LEU A 43 14.39 8.83 -6.28
C LEU A 43 13.20 9.78 -6.04
N MET A 44 12.00 9.37 -6.43
CA MET A 44 10.82 10.22 -6.28
C MET A 44 10.30 10.27 -4.84
N TYR A 45 10.31 9.14 -4.13
CA TYR A 45 9.85 9.15 -2.74
C TYR A 45 10.74 10.05 -1.87
N ASP A 46 12.05 9.98 -2.08
CA ASP A 46 13.01 10.84 -1.38
C ASP A 46 12.79 12.32 -1.72
N GLU A 47 12.53 12.67 -2.99
CA GLU A 47 12.23 14.05 -3.41
C GLU A 47 10.94 14.59 -2.76
N PHE A 48 9.88 13.78 -2.66
CA PHE A 48 8.64 14.22 -2.04
C PHE A 48 8.73 14.31 -0.50
N VAL A 49 9.52 13.44 0.13
CA VAL A 49 9.87 13.57 1.55
C VAL A 49 10.62 14.87 1.79
N VAL A 50 11.63 15.18 0.97
CA VAL A 50 12.46 16.39 1.11
C VAL A 50 11.68 17.67 0.80
N LEU A 51 10.84 17.66 -0.24
CA LEU A 51 10.12 18.86 -0.70
C LEU A 51 8.84 19.14 0.08
N PHE A 52 8.12 18.10 0.51
CA PHE A 52 6.77 18.23 1.08
C PHE A 52 6.61 17.58 2.45
N GLY A 53 7.63 16.89 2.97
CA GLY A 53 7.55 16.14 4.23
C GLY A 53 6.62 14.93 4.14
N TRP A 54 6.28 14.47 2.93
CA TRP A 54 5.36 13.36 2.73
C TRP A 54 6.13 12.05 2.59
N ASP A 55 5.99 11.19 3.60
CA ASP A 55 6.51 9.82 3.56
C ASP A 55 5.61 8.92 2.70
N LEU A 56 5.63 9.19 1.39
CA LEU A 56 4.91 8.42 0.38
C LEU A 56 5.36 6.95 0.34
N LYS A 57 6.61 6.69 0.75
CA LYS A 57 7.19 5.35 0.91
C LYS A 57 6.41 4.57 1.97
N SER A 58 6.29 5.11 3.17
CA SER A 58 5.51 4.53 4.27
C SER A 58 4.02 4.40 3.94
N TRP A 59 3.44 5.39 3.25
CA TRP A 59 2.03 5.33 2.85
C TRP A 59 1.74 4.23 1.84
N TRP A 60 2.59 4.08 0.82
CA TRP A 60 2.46 3.00 -0.16
C TRP A 60 2.59 1.62 0.51
N GLN A 61 3.58 1.45 1.39
CA GLN A 61 3.75 0.21 2.15
C GLN A 61 2.52 -0.10 3.00
N THR A 62 2.04 0.86 3.77
CA THR A 62 0.87 0.71 4.64
C THR A 62 -0.37 0.33 3.82
N ALA A 63 -0.63 1.02 2.71
CA ALA A 63 -1.78 0.73 1.86
C ALA A 63 -1.71 -0.68 1.27
N LYS A 64 -0.52 -1.13 0.85
CA LYS A 64 -0.33 -2.46 0.29
C LYS A 64 -0.41 -3.58 1.33
N GLN A 65 0.12 -3.35 2.53
CA GLN A 65 -0.05 -4.25 3.67
C GLN A 65 -1.54 -4.43 4.00
N GLN A 66 -2.29 -3.33 4.13
CA GLN A 66 -3.74 -3.40 4.40
C GLN A 66 -4.51 -4.11 3.28
N GLN A 67 -4.13 -3.90 2.02
CA GLN A 67 -4.72 -4.59 0.88
C GLN A 67 -4.45 -6.11 0.94
N CYS A 68 -3.24 -6.54 1.29
CA CYS A 68 -2.92 -7.95 1.47
C CYS A 68 -3.70 -8.57 2.64
N CYS A 69 -3.80 -7.85 3.76
CA CYS A 69 -4.64 -8.20 4.91
C CYS A 69 -6.10 -8.42 4.51
N ALA A 70 -6.67 -7.51 3.70
CA ALA A 70 -8.03 -7.61 3.21
C ALA A 70 -8.24 -8.87 2.35
N PHE A 71 -7.33 -9.16 1.42
CA PHE A 71 -7.39 -10.38 0.62
C PHE A 71 -7.30 -11.65 1.48
N PHE A 72 -6.38 -11.67 2.46
CA PHE A 72 -6.24 -12.79 3.38
C PHE A 72 -7.51 -13.03 4.20
N ARG A 73 -8.11 -11.97 4.76
CA ARG A 73 -9.37 -12.06 5.53
C ARG A 73 -10.57 -12.44 4.68
N ALA A 74 -10.56 -12.12 3.39
CA ALA A 74 -11.58 -12.53 2.44
C ALA A 74 -11.44 -13.99 1.95
N GLY A 75 -10.35 -14.68 2.32
CA GLY A 75 -10.03 -16.02 1.81
C GLY A 75 -9.48 -16.03 0.37
N SER A 76 -9.19 -14.86 -0.18
CA SER A 76 -8.60 -14.65 -1.51
C SER A 76 -7.08 -14.80 -1.44
N PHE A 77 -6.60 -15.99 -1.13
CA PHE A 77 -5.17 -16.24 -0.90
C PHE A 77 -4.32 -16.09 -2.18
N GLY A 78 -4.87 -16.38 -3.36
CA GLY A 78 -4.16 -16.21 -4.63
C GLY A 78 -3.78 -14.75 -4.86
N GLU A 79 -4.75 -13.85 -4.73
CA GLU A 79 -4.57 -12.40 -4.87
C GLU A 79 -3.64 -11.83 -3.79
N ALA A 80 -3.71 -12.36 -2.56
CA ALA A 80 -2.79 -11.98 -1.49
C ALA A 80 -1.33 -12.33 -1.84
N ILE A 81 -1.09 -13.52 -2.40
CA ILE A 81 0.25 -13.99 -2.81
C ILE A 81 0.77 -13.19 -4.01
N GLU A 82 -0.05 -12.95 -5.03
CA GLU A 82 0.35 -12.16 -6.20
C GLU A 82 0.70 -10.72 -5.81
N LEU A 83 -0.11 -10.11 -4.94
CA LEU A 83 0.16 -8.77 -4.43
C LEU A 83 1.46 -8.72 -3.62
N TYR A 84 1.71 -9.75 -2.81
CA TYR A 84 2.94 -9.89 -2.03
C TYR A 84 4.18 -9.99 -2.92
N GLN A 85 4.17 -10.90 -3.90
CA GLN A 85 5.27 -11.05 -4.85
C GLN A 85 5.53 -9.77 -5.64
N SER A 86 4.47 -9.10 -6.10
CA SER A 86 4.58 -7.83 -6.81
C SER A 86 5.21 -6.71 -5.97
N MET A 87 5.01 -6.72 -4.65
CA MET A 87 5.70 -5.79 -3.75
C MET A 87 7.18 -6.13 -3.64
N MET A 88 7.51 -7.40 -3.38
CA MET A 88 8.89 -7.86 -3.19
C MET A 88 9.78 -7.57 -4.40
N ASP A 89 9.23 -7.60 -5.61
CA ASP A 89 9.98 -7.28 -6.83
C ASP A 89 10.29 -5.78 -7.00
N LYS A 90 9.58 -4.90 -6.29
CA LYS A 90 9.58 -3.44 -6.54
C LYS A 90 10.18 -2.59 -5.43
N ILE A 91 10.39 -3.17 -4.25
CA ILE A 91 10.84 -2.45 -3.05
C ILE A 91 12.31 -2.79 -2.71
N ASP A 92 13.00 -1.87 -2.03
CA ASP A 92 14.38 -2.06 -1.58
C ASP A 92 14.48 -3.08 -0.42
N GLU A 93 15.70 -3.50 -0.08
CA GLU A 93 15.93 -4.54 0.94
C GLU A 93 15.45 -4.13 2.34
N ASP A 94 15.52 -2.85 2.69
CA ASP A 94 15.01 -2.35 3.97
C ASP A 94 13.48 -2.51 4.02
N MET A 95 12.79 -2.13 2.95
CA MET A 95 11.34 -2.30 2.83
C MET A 95 10.91 -3.78 2.83
N LYS A 96 11.72 -4.67 2.25
CA LYS A 96 11.46 -6.13 2.30
C LYS A 96 11.54 -6.64 3.73
N ALA A 97 12.55 -6.19 4.49
CA ALA A 97 12.69 -6.57 5.90
C ALA A 97 11.48 -6.11 6.74
N ASP A 98 11.03 -4.86 6.54
CA ASP A 98 9.83 -4.33 7.20
C ASP A 98 8.58 -5.12 6.84
N LEU A 99 8.41 -5.45 5.55
CA LEU A 99 7.27 -6.23 5.07
C LEU A 99 7.26 -7.64 5.67
N HIS A 100 8.41 -8.32 5.69
CA HIS A 100 8.54 -9.64 6.32
C HIS A 100 8.21 -9.60 7.82
N ALA A 101 8.71 -8.59 8.55
CA ALA A 101 8.42 -8.43 9.97
C ALA A 101 6.92 -8.23 10.22
N TRP A 102 6.25 -7.47 9.35
CA TRP A 102 4.81 -7.27 9.44
C TRP A 102 4.01 -8.56 9.22
N PHE A 103 4.35 -9.38 8.21
CA PHE A 103 3.69 -10.68 8.00
C PHE A 103 3.93 -11.65 9.15
N ALA A 104 5.12 -11.66 9.73
CA ALA A 104 5.42 -12.50 10.90
C ALA A 104 4.58 -12.10 12.14
N ALA A 105 4.13 -10.84 12.21
CA ALA A 105 3.27 -10.34 13.29
C ALA A 105 1.76 -10.55 13.04
N LEU A 106 1.40 -11.19 11.92
CA LEU A 106 0.01 -11.48 11.54
C LEU A 106 -0.50 -12.85 12.03
N GLU A 107 0.40 -13.69 12.58
CA GLU A 107 0.08 -14.89 13.38
C GLU A 107 -0.44 -14.54 14.78
#